data_AF-A0A7S1G8A4-F1
#
_entry.id   AF-A0A7S1G8A4-F1
#
_cell.length_a   1.000
_cell.length_b   1.000
_cell.length_c   1.000
_cell.angle_alpha   90.00
_cell.angle_beta   90.00
_cell.angle_gamma   90.00
#
_symmetry.space_group_name_H-M   'P 1'
#
loop_
_entity.id
_entity.type
_entity.pdbx_description
1 polymer ?
#
loop_
_entity_poly.entity_id
_entity_poly.type
_entity_poly.pdbx_seq_one_letter_code
_entity_poly.pdbx_strand_id
1 'polypeptide(L)'
;GKGVASDVIVGEGGLSAAPRALVFRVSHSALERAGVVVASTLKQQLQSRVKFKFALLPPEDTTTHDGCGTFRLKVGVKGMAVMETTINLEELLEHRVRGVEEVVVDAVTFNVAALAALLNRKLAGL
;
A
#
# COMPACT_ATOMS: atom_id res chain seq x y z
N GLY A 1 -45.26 -40.11 1.54
CA GLY A 1 -45.69 -38.92 0.80
C GLY A 1 -45.64 -37.71 1.70
N LYS A 2 -45.06 -36.61 1.18
CA LYS A 2 -45.28 -35.18 1.50
C LYS A 2 -45.25 -34.71 2.98
N GLY A 3 -44.27 -33.85 3.27
CA GLY A 3 -44.21 -32.98 4.44
C GLY A 3 -42.90 -32.20 4.48
N VAL A 4 -42.71 -31.29 3.52
CA VAL A 4 -41.54 -30.40 3.39
C VAL A 4 -41.54 -29.36 4.52
N ALA A 5 -40.51 -29.35 5.34
CA ALA A 5 -40.17 -28.23 6.20
C ALA A 5 -39.25 -27.28 5.41
N SER A 6 -39.85 -26.27 4.77
CA SER A 6 -39.14 -25.14 4.21
C SER A 6 -39.12 -24.04 5.26
N ASP A 7 -38.04 -23.94 6.02
CA ASP A 7 -37.71 -22.71 6.74
C ASP A 7 -36.58 -22.04 5.96
N VAL A 8 -36.96 -21.14 5.05
CA VAL A 8 -36.04 -20.27 4.35
C VAL A 8 -35.67 -19.16 5.33
N ILE A 9 -34.51 -19.31 5.97
CA ILE A 9 -33.88 -18.21 6.68
C ILE A 9 -33.28 -17.30 5.60
N VAL A 10 -34.05 -16.31 5.15
CA VAL A 10 -33.50 -15.13 4.47
C VAL A 10 -32.75 -14.33 5.54
N GLY A 11 -31.50 -14.72 5.79
CA GLY A 11 -30.54 -13.80 6.38
C GLY A 11 -30.28 -12.73 5.33
N GLU A 12 -30.84 -11.53 5.51
CA GLU A 12 -30.36 -10.32 4.87
C GLU A 12 -28.90 -10.11 5.30
N GLY A 13 -27.99 -10.82 4.64
CA GLY A 13 -26.55 -10.63 4.70
C GLY A 13 -26.16 -9.39 3.91
N GLY A 14 -26.75 -8.26 4.24
CA GLY A 14 -26.29 -6.94 3.82
C GLY A 14 -25.13 -6.46 4.68
N LEU A 15 -24.19 -7.34 5.07
CA LEU A 15 -22.88 -6.87 5.48
C LEU A 15 -22.16 -6.50 4.20
N SER A 16 -22.32 -5.24 3.78
CA SER A 16 -21.32 -4.55 2.97
C SER A 16 -20.03 -4.52 3.79
N ALA A 17 -19.30 -5.64 3.76
CA ALA A 17 -17.93 -5.71 4.19
C ALA A 17 -17.14 -4.97 3.12
N ALA A 18 -17.10 -3.64 3.24
CA ALA A 18 -16.12 -2.85 2.53
C ALA A 18 -14.77 -3.57 2.72
N PRO A 19 -14.07 -3.92 1.63
CA PRO A 19 -12.83 -4.68 1.73
C PRO A 19 -11.94 -3.97 2.72
N ARG A 20 -11.51 -4.69 3.78
CA ARG A 20 -10.66 -4.13 4.83
C ARG A 20 -9.52 -3.38 4.16
N ALA A 21 -9.49 -2.06 4.32
CA ALA A 21 -8.48 -1.22 3.70
C ALA A 21 -7.09 -1.83 3.97
N LEU A 22 -6.38 -2.21 2.91
CA LEU A 22 -5.08 -2.84 3.02
C LEU A 22 -4.10 -1.82 3.59
N VAL A 23 -3.80 -1.94 4.88
CA VAL A 23 -2.89 -1.04 5.60
C VAL A 23 -1.76 -1.86 6.21
N PHE A 24 -0.52 -1.51 5.87
CA PHE A 24 0.65 -2.13 6.48
C PHE A 24 1.72 -1.11 6.80
N ARG A 25 2.60 -1.48 7.75
CA ARG A 25 3.67 -0.62 8.26
C ARG A 25 5.00 -1.35 8.20
N VAL A 26 6.04 -0.66 7.77
CA VAL A 26 7.40 -1.20 7.66
C VAL A 26 8.39 -0.17 8.20
N SER A 27 9.42 -0.59 8.94
CA SER A 27 10.47 0.33 9.39
C SER A 27 11.41 0.67 8.23
N HIS A 28 12.07 1.83 8.33
CA HIS A 28 13.10 2.25 7.36
C HIS A 28 14.15 1.14 7.14
N SER A 29 14.76 0.64 8.21
CA SER A 29 15.78 -0.40 8.13
C SER A 29 15.29 -1.74 7.56
N ALA A 30 13.99 -2.03 7.62
CA ALA A 30 13.44 -3.22 6.96
C ALA A 30 13.27 -3.00 5.45
N LEU A 31 12.90 -1.79 5.02
CA LEU A 31 12.87 -1.44 3.60
C LEU A 31 14.27 -1.37 2.98
N GLU A 32 15.26 -0.84 3.71
CA GLU A 32 16.66 -0.85 3.27
C GLU A 32 17.20 -2.26 3.10
N ARG A 33 17.01 -3.14 4.11
CA ARG A 33 17.43 -4.55 4.00
C ARG A 33 16.71 -5.31 2.88
N ALA A 34 15.49 -4.92 2.54
CA ALA A 34 14.73 -5.49 1.43
C ALA A 34 15.11 -4.89 0.06
N GLY A 35 16.04 -3.93 0.01
CA GLY A 35 16.43 -3.21 -1.21
C GLY A 35 15.33 -2.29 -1.76
N VAL A 36 14.29 -2.00 -0.97
CA VAL A 36 13.19 -1.12 -1.37
C VAL A 36 13.58 0.35 -1.21
N VAL A 37 14.26 0.69 -0.12
CA VAL A 37 14.88 2.02 0.07
C VAL A 37 16.36 1.88 -0.26
N VAL A 38 16.84 2.72 -1.17
CA VAL A 38 18.23 2.68 -1.67
C VAL A 38 19.05 3.82 -1.06
N ALA A 39 18.43 4.98 -0.87
CA ALA A 39 19.03 6.13 -0.21
C ALA A 39 17.96 6.95 0.52
N SER A 40 18.39 7.72 1.52
CA SER A 40 17.54 8.72 2.15
C SER A 40 18.36 9.88 2.69
N THR A 41 17.84 11.10 2.57
CA THR A 41 18.40 12.31 3.18
C THR A 41 17.87 12.54 4.61
N LEU A 42 17.03 11.63 5.12
CA LEU A 42 16.57 11.66 6.51
C LEU A 42 17.76 11.56 7.46
N LYS A 43 17.77 12.40 8.51
CA LYS A 43 18.83 12.39 9.54
C LYS A 43 19.02 10.98 10.09
N GLN A 44 20.26 10.51 10.18
CA GLN A 44 20.60 9.14 10.59
C GLN A 44 20.00 8.74 11.94
N GLN A 45 19.94 9.67 12.90
CA GLN A 45 19.31 9.44 14.21
C GLN A 45 17.78 9.17 14.14
N LEU A 46 17.12 9.66 13.08
CA LEU A 46 15.68 9.48 12.86
C LEU A 46 15.38 8.17 12.12
N GLN A 47 16.28 7.67 11.25
CA GLN A 47 16.04 6.49 10.42
C GLN A 47 15.59 5.27 11.24
N SER A 48 16.22 5.01 12.40
CA SER A 48 15.84 3.90 13.31
C SER A 48 14.41 4.02 13.88
N ARG A 49 13.83 5.22 13.88
CA ARG A 49 12.51 5.53 14.44
C ARG A 49 11.45 5.79 13.37
N VAL A 50 11.85 5.86 12.10
CA VAL A 50 10.97 6.12 10.96
C VAL A 50 10.20 4.85 10.59
N LYS A 51 8.89 5.01 10.42
CA LYS A 51 8.00 3.99 9.87
C LYS A 51 7.31 4.52 8.63
N PHE A 52 7.23 3.65 7.62
CA PHE A 52 6.47 3.84 6.39
C PHE A 52 5.15 3.12 6.58
N LYS A 53 4.04 3.84 6.45
CA LYS A 53 2.68 3.30 6.46
C LYS A 53 2.13 3.40 5.05
N PHE A 54 1.79 2.26 4.46
CA PHE A 54 1.11 2.18 3.18
C PHE A 54 -0.35 1.84 3.44
N ALA A 55 -1.25 2.59 2.82
CA ALA A 55 -2.68 2.34 2.87
C ALA A 55 -3.22 2.34 1.44
N LEU A 56 -3.77 1.22 0.98
CA LEU A 56 -4.49 1.17 -0.28
C LEU A 56 -5.68 2.13 -0.19
N LEU A 57 -5.77 3.06 -1.13
CA LEU A 57 -6.90 3.95 -1.24
C LEU A 57 -8.04 3.21 -1.94
N PRO A 58 -9.28 3.40 -1.49
CA PRO A 58 -10.43 2.88 -2.22
C PRO A 58 -10.56 3.64 -3.56
N PRO A 59 -11.13 3.00 -4.59
CA PRO A 59 -11.21 3.59 -5.93
C PRO A 59 -12.08 4.86 -6.00
N GLU A 60 -12.95 5.08 -5.01
CA GLU A 60 -13.74 6.30 -4.85
C GLU A 60 -12.91 7.54 -4.48
N ASP A 61 -11.71 7.36 -3.92
CA ASP A 61 -10.77 8.43 -3.57
C ASP A 61 -9.77 8.76 -4.70
N THR A 62 -9.86 8.08 -5.85
CA THR A 62 -8.95 8.28 -7.00
C THR A 62 -9.67 8.94 -8.17
N THR A 63 -9.17 10.09 -8.64
CA THR A 63 -9.76 10.87 -9.76
C THR A 63 -9.63 10.20 -11.13
N THR A 64 -8.93 9.06 -11.21
CA THR A 64 -8.73 8.25 -12.41
C THR A 64 -9.54 6.95 -12.30
N HIS A 65 -10.24 6.59 -13.37
CA HIS A 65 -11.26 5.54 -13.49
C HIS A 65 -10.81 4.08 -13.20
N ASP A 66 -9.63 3.88 -12.62
CA ASP A 66 -8.98 2.57 -12.41
C ASP A 66 -8.33 2.49 -11.01
N GLY A 67 -9.10 2.79 -9.96
CA GLY A 67 -8.59 2.97 -8.59
C GLY A 67 -8.02 1.73 -7.88
N CYS A 68 -7.64 0.69 -8.62
CA CYS A 68 -6.96 -0.50 -8.11
C CYS A 68 -5.44 -0.27 -8.07
N GLY A 69 -4.85 -0.23 -6.87
CA GLY A 69 -3.39 -0.21 -6.70
C GLY A 69 -2.77 1.15 -6.41
N THR A 70 -3.58 2.15 -6.04
CA THR A 70 -3.08 3.43 -5.53
C THR A 70 -2.91 3.37 -4.00
N PHE A 71 -1.70 3.65 -3.52
CA PHE A 71 -1.35 3.63 -2.10
C PHE A 71 -1.05 5.01 -1.58
N ARG A 72 -1.67 5.37 -0.47
CA ARG A 72 -1.20 6.48 0.36
C ARG A 72 -0.01 6.03 1.18
N LEU A 73 1.14 6.67 0.96
CA LEU A 73 2.33 6.51 1.77
C LEU A 73 2.41 7.63 2.80
N LYS A 74 2.43 7.27 4.08
CA LYS A 74 2.76 8.18 5.20
C LYS A 74 4.08 7.75 5.82
N VAL A 75 5.03 8.65 5.92
CA VAL A 75 6.31 8.44 6.59
C VAL A 75 6.30 9.24 7.87
N GLY A 76 6.67 8.63 8.99
CA GLY A 76 6.57 9.30 10.28
C GLY A 76 7.33 8.64 11.41
N VAL A 77 7.49 9.38 12.51
CA VAL A 77 8.13 8.93 13.75
C VAL A 77 7.11 9.02 14.88
N LYS A 78 6.90 7.93 15.62
CA LYS A 78 6.01 7.88 16.81
C LYS A 78 4.64 8.58 16.64
N GLY A 79 3.98 8.39 15.49
CA GLY A 79 2.65 8.94 15.23
C GLY A 79 2.63 10.36 14.63
N MET A 80 3.80 11.00 14.47
CA MET A 80 3.95 12.25 13.74
C MET A 80 4.32 11.95 12.29
N ALA A 81 3.43 12.27 11.35
CA ALA A 81 3.73 12.17 9.92
C ALA A 81 4.63 13.32 9.51
N VAL A 82 5.79 12.99 8.94
CA VAL A 82 6.74 13.97 8.37
C VAL A 82 6.51 14.16 6.88
N MET A 83 5.90 13.18 6.22
CA MET A 83 5.64 13.18 4.79
C MET A 83 4.40 12.34 4.51
N GLU A 84 3.56 12.82 3.59
CA GLU A 84 2.41 12.09 3.06
C GLU A 84 2.37 12.29 1.55
N THR A 85 2.28 11.21 0.80
CA THR A 85 2.21 11.21 -0.66
C THR A 85 1.42 10.00 -1.15
N THR A 86 1.17 9.95 -2.46
CA THR A 86 0.46 8.87 -3.12
C THR A 86 1.41 8.18 -4.09
N ILE A 87 1.34 6.85 -4.14
CA ILE A 87 2.13 6.01 -5.02
C ILE A 87 1.16 5.12 -5.79
N ASN A 88 1.18 5.20 -7.12
CA ASN A 88 0.40 4.31 -7.96
C ASN A 88 1.27 3.12 -8.41
N LEU A 89 0.79 1.90 -8.18
CA LEU A 89 1.48 0.67 -8.61
C LEU A 89 1.63 0.59 -10.13
N GLU A 90 0.64 1.00 -10.90
CA GLU A 90 0.69 1.01 -12.37
C GLU A 90 1.80 1.94 -12.87
N GLU A 91 1.90 3.14 -12.30
CA GLU A 91 2.97 4.10 -12.63
C GLU A 91 4.36 3.49 -12.33
N LEU A 92 4.51 2.78 -11.21
CA LEU A 92 5.76 2.07 -10.90
C LEU A 92 6.05 0.94 -11.90
N LEU A 93 5.03 0.23 -12.38
CA LEU A 93 5.19 -0.80 -13.40
C LEU A 93 5.57 -0.19 -14.76
N GLU A 94 4.98 0.94 -15.13
CA GLU A 94 5.35 1.69 -16.33
C GLU A 94 6.80 2.19 -16.25
N HIS A 95 7.20 2.77 -15.11
CA HIS A 95 8.58 3.17 -14.85
C HIS A 95 9.55 2.00 -15.04
N ARG A 96 9.19 0.82 -14.51
CA ARG A 96 10.00 -0.39 -14.70
C ARG A 96 10.10 -0.79 -16.18
N VAL A 97 9.00 -0.76 -16.94
CA VAL A 97 9.00 -1.07 -18.38
C VAL A 97 9.86 -0.08 -19.17
N ARG A 98 9.88 1.19 -18.76
CA ARG A 98 10.73 2.25 -19.34
C ARG A 98 12.19 2.17 -18.90
N GLY A 99 12.56 1.23 -18.04
CA GLY A 99 13.93 1.06 -17.53
C GLY A 99 14.32 2.02 -16.41
N VAL A 100 13.36 2.67 -15.75
CA VAL A 100 13.61 3.50 -14.57
C VAL A 100 13.84 2.59 -13.36
N GLU A 101 15.03 2.68 -12.77
CA GLU A 101 15.43 1.83 -11.65
C GLU A 101 15.05 2.42 -10.28
N GLU A 102 15.06 3.74 -10.16
CA GLU A 102 14.89 4.46 -8.90
C GLU A 102 13.91 5.62 -9.03
N VAL A 103 13.15 5.88 -7.97
CA VAL A 103 12.26 7.03 -7.85
C VAL A 103 12.53 7.76 -6.55
N VAL A 104 12.71 9.08 -6.63
CA VAL A 104 12.88 9.94 -5.46
C VAL A 104 11.52 10.47 -5.06
N VAL A 105 11.14 10.20 -3.82
CA VAL A 105 9.90 10.69 -3.23
C VAL A 105 10.31 11.46 -1.97
N ASP A 106 10.30 12.78 -2.09
CA ASP A 106 10.75 13.71 -1.05
C ASP A 106 12.19 13.36 -0.59
N ALA A 107 12.38 13.02 0.69
CA ALA A 107 13.68 12.67 1.28
C ALA A 107 14.11 11.20 1.10
N VAL A 108 13.40 10.37 0.32
CA VAL A 108 13.66 8.92 0.22
C VAL A 108 13.72 8.48 -1.24
N THR A 109 14.81 7.80 -1.60
CA THR A 109 15.00 7.14 -2.90
C THR A 109 14.58 5.69 -2.78
N PHE A 110 13.65 5.27 -3.64
CA PHE A 110 13.13 3.92 -3.70
C PHE A 110 13.58 3.21 -4.97
N ASN A 111 13.89 1.92 -4.85
CA ASN A 111 14.04 1.06 -6.02
C ASN A 111 12.65 0.73 -6.57
N VAL A 112 12.40 1.06 -7.84
CA VAL A 112 11.10 0.93 -8.49
C VAL A 112 10.63 -0.53 -8.51
N ALA A 113 11.50 -1.46 -8.91
CA ALA A 113 11.15 -2.87 -9.02
C ALA A 113 10.84 -3.50 -7.65
N ALA A 114 11.66 -3.21 -6.63
CA ALA A 114 11.47 -3.73 -5.29
C ALA A 114 10.21 -3.13 -4.62
N LEU A 115 9.96 -1.83 -4.83
CA LEU A 115 8.75 -1.17 -4.32
C LEU A 115 7.49 -1.73 -4.98
N ALA A 116 7.46 -1.85 -6.31
CA ALA A 116 6.35 -2.45 -7.04
C ALA A 116 6.09 -3.89 -6.58
N ALA A 117 7.15 -4.69 -6.40
CA ALA A 117 7.03 -6.06 -5.90
C ALA A 117 6.49 -6.12 -4.46
N LEU A 118 6.89 -5.20 -3.58
CA LEU A 118 6.37 -5.10 -2.21
C LEU A 118 4.87 -4.81 -2.21
N LEU A 119 4.43 -3.81 -2.99
CA LEU A 119 3.03 -3.42 -3.08
C LEU A 119 2.18 -4.52 -3.70
N ASN A 120 2.65 -5.11 -4.82
CA ASN A 120 1.94 -6.19 -5.50
C ASN A 120 1.78 -7.44 -4.62
N ARG A 121 2.82 -7.83 -3.85
CA ARG A 121 2.71 -8.95 -2.89
C ARG A 121 1.69 -8.68 -1.79
N LYS A 122 1.50 -7.42 -1.38
CA LYS A 122 0.52 -7.05 -0.36
C LYS A 122 -0.91 -7.03 -0.92
N LEU A 123 -1.08 -6.73 -2.20
CA LEU A 123 -2.37 -6.86 -2.90
C LEU A 123 -2.73 -8.33 -3.15
N ALA A 124 -1.80 -9.12 -3.68
CA ALA A 124 -2.05 -10.53 -4.02
C ALA A 124 -2.22 -11.47 -2.82
N GLY A 125 -2.00 -10.96 -1.60
CA GLY A 125 -2.27 -11.68 -0.35
C GLY A 125 -3.67 -11.43 0.23
N LEU A 126 -4.55 -10.75 -0.54
CA LEU A 126 -6.00 -10.66 -0.32
C LEU A 126 -6.70 -11.88 -0.93
#